data_AF-A0A972W468-F1
#
_entry.id   AF-A0A972W468-F1
#
_cell.length_a   1.000
_cell.length_b   1.000
_cell.length_c   1.000
_cell.angle_alpha   90.00
_cell.angle_beta   90.00
_cell.angle_gamma   90.00
#
_symmetry.space_group_name_H-M   'P 1'
#
loop_
_entity.id
_entity.type
_entity.pdbx_description
1 polymer ?
#
loop_
_entity_poly.entity_id
_entity_poly.type
_entity_poly.pdbx_seq_one_letter_code
_entity_poly.pdbx_strand_id
1 'polypeptide(L)' 'SKHCKSCHGSKGYGDGTKADNLEGDLGDFSSKKFQSQSDGALFYKSYIGRKDMPSYEKKMSEEDMWITVHYMRTLAE' A
#
# COMPACT_ATOMS: atom_id res chain seq x y z
N SER A 1 -3.11 -4.72 8.15
CA SER A 1 -3.33 -5.68 7.05
C SER A 1 -4.80 -5.84 6.62
N LYS A 2 -5.82 -5.59 7.47
CA LYS A 2 -7.24 -5.84 7.15
C LYS A 2 -7.75 -5.13 5.87
N HIS A 3 -7.22 -3.96 5.54
CA HIS A 3 -7.71 -3.14 4.44
C HIS A 3 -6.89 -3.23 3.14
N CYS A 4 -5.63 -3.67 3.20
CA CYS A 4 -4.69 -3.60 2.08
C CYS A 4 -4.48 -4.97 1.41
N LYS A 5 -4.59 -6.06 2.18
CA LYS A 5 -4.22 -7.43 1.77
C LYS A 5 -5.04 -7.95 0.58
N SER A 6 -6.32 -7.57 0.45
CA SER A 6 -7.16 -8.07 -0.63
C SER A 6 -6.68 -7.64 -2.02
N CYS A 7 -5.91 -6.55 -2.11
CA CYS A 7 -5.39 -6.02 -3.36
C CYS A 7 -3.87 -6.21 -3.44
N HIS A 8 -3.13 -5.89 -2.37
CA HIS A 8 -1.66 -5.96 -2.37
C HIS A 8 -1.07 -7.32 -1.98
N GLY A 9 -1.91 -8.29 -1.60
CA GLY A 9 -1.47 -9.61 -1.14
C GLY A 9 -0.98 -9.63 0.31
N SER A 10 -0.69 -10.83 0.84
CA SER A 10 -0.16 -10.95 2.22
C SER A 10 1.30 -10.54 2.35
N LYS A 11 2.06 -10.63 1.26
CA LYS A 11 3.48 -10.31 1.21
C LYS A 11 3.78 -8.96 0.56
N GLY A 12 2.76 -8.28 0.02
CA GLY A 12 2.93 -6.97 -0.61
C GLY A 12 3.35 -7.03 -2.07
N TYR A 13 3.19 -8.16 -2.77
CA TYR A 13 3.60 -8.32 -4.16
C TYR A 13 2.57 -7.79 -5.18
N GLY A 14 1.47 -7.19 -4.72
CA GLY A 14 0.40 -6.75 -5.62
C GLY A 14 -0.45 -7.90 -6.15
N ASP A 15 -0.41 -9.06 -5.50
CA ASP A 15 -1.02 -10.33 -5.91
C ASP A 15 -2.26 -10.71 -5.07
N GLY A 16 -2.97 -9.69 -4.55
CA GLY A 16 -4.19 -9.92 -3.78
C GLY A 16 -5.31 -10.52 -4.63
N THR A 17 -6.31 -11.13 -3.99
CA THR A 17 -7.45 -11.78 -4.68
C THR A 17 -8.29 -10.84 -5.54
N LYS A 18 -8.14 -9.52 -5.38
CA LYS A 18 -8.79 -8.51 -6.21
C LYS A 18 -7.87 -7.84 -7.23
N ALA A 19 -6.56 -8.15 -7.23
CA ALA A 19 -5.54 -7.43 -7.98
C ALA A 19 -5.83 -7.34 -9.49
N ASP A 20 -6.20 -8.47 -10.10
CA ASP A 20 -6.36 -8.60 -11.56
C ASP A 20 -7.46 -7.71 -12.16
N ASN A 21 -8.37 -7.19 -11.33
CA ASN A 21 -9.51 -6.38 -11.76
C ASN A 21 -9.38 -4.90 -11.41
N LEU A 22 -8.20 -4.44 -10.98
CA LEU A 22 -7.99 -3.06 -10.54
C LEU A 22 -7.13 -2.28 -11.52
N GLU A 23 -7.54 -1.05 -11.80
CA GLU A 23 -6.74 -0.09 -12.55
C GLU A 23 -5.66 0.55 -11.67
N GLY A 24 -4.40 0.25 -11.98
CA GLY A 24 -3.27 0.85 -11.31
C GLY A 24 -2.09 -0.09 -11.21
N ASP A 25 -0.94 0.46 -10.81
CA ASP A 25 0.19 -0.36 -10.39
C ASP A 25 0.07 -0.56 -8.88
N LEU A 26 -0.36 -1.75 -8.46
CA LEU A 26 -0.40 -2.13 -7.05
C LEU A 26 1.01 -2.26 -6.46
N GLY A 27 2.02 -2.41 -7.34
CA GLY A 27 3.42 -2.47 -7.01
C GLY A 27 3.82 -3.74 -6.27
N ASP A 28 5.12 -3.99 -6.30
CA ASP A 28 5.79 -4.93 -5.41
C ASP A 28 6.49 -4.14 -4.29
N PHE A 29 6.01 -4.30 -3.07
CA PHE A 29 6.53 -3.61 -1.89
C PHE A 29 7.93 -4.09 -1.49
N SER A 30 8.37 -5.29 -1.88
CA SER A 30 9.74 -5.74 -1.60
C SER A 30 10.77 -5.10 -2.54
N SER A 31 10.32 -4.67 -3.73
CA SER A 31 11.20 -4.16 -4.77
C SER A 31 12.00 -2.91 -4.35
N LYS A 32 13.25 -2.82 -4.81
CA LYS A 32 14.10 -1.63 -4.61
C LYS A 32 13.47 -0.35 -5.14
N LYS A 33 12.69 -0.43 -6.22
CA LYS A 33 11.96 0.70 -6.81
C LYS A 33 10.87 1.20 -5.85
N PHE A 34 10.14 0.29 -5.21
CA PHE A 34 9.14 0.69 -4.22
C PHE A 34 9.83 1.29 -2.98
N GLN A 35 10.87 0.62 -2.50
CA GLN A 35 11.61 1.02 -1.30
C GLN A 35 12.41 2.32 -1.46
N SER A 36 12.71 2.77 -2.68
CA SER A 36 13.38 4.06 -2.90
C SER A 36 12.45 5.27 -2.79
N GLN A 37 11.13 5.06 -2.73
CA GLN A 37 10.18 6.15 -2.50
C GLN A 37 10.34 6.73 -1.10
N SER A 38 9.97 8.01 -0.90
CA SER A 38 9.94 8.59 0.44
C SER A 38 8.74 8.09 1.26
N ASP A 39 8.86 8.06 2.58
CA ASP A 39 7.75 7.65 3.45
C ASP A 39 6.53 8.55 3.27
N GLY A 40 6.72 9.86 3.06
CA GLY A 40 5.63 10.79 2.77
C GLY A 40 4.91 10.49 1.45
N ALA A 41 5.62 10.01 0.41
CA ALA A 41 4.98 9.59 -0.83
C ALA A 41 4.18 8.30 -0.65
N LEU A 42 4.68 7.35 0.14
CA LEU A 42 3.96 6.12 0.49
C LEU A 42 2.72 6.44 1.32
N PHE A 43 2.84 7.31 2.31
CA PHE A 43 1.72 7.80 3.11
C PHE A 43 0.66 8.45 2.23
N TYR A 44 1.04 9.44 1.41
CA TYR A 44 0.10 10.17 0.57
C TYR A 44 -0.70 9.23 -0.36
N LYS A 45 0.00 8.33 -1.06
CA LYS A 45 -0.64 7.35 -1.96
C LYS A 45 -1.58 6.42 -1.20
N SER A 46 -1.17 5.97 -0.02
CA SER A 46 -1.93 5.01 0.79
C SER A 46 -3.10 5.63 1.53
N TYR A 47 -3.01 6.92 1.87
CA TYR A 47 -4.02 7.63 2.65
C TYR A 47 -5.07 8.30 1.79
N ILE A 48 -4.64 9.01 0.75
CA ILE A 48 -5.54 9.72 -0.17
C ILE A 48 -6.14 8.77 -1.21
N GLY A 49 -5.38 7.74 -1.61
CA GLY A 49 -5.79 6.84 -2.69
C GLY A 49 -5.62 7.46 -4.09
N ARG A 50 -5.78 6.62 -5.12
CA ARG A 50 -5.70 7.00 -6.53
C ARG A 50 -6.29 5.89 -7.40
N LYS A 51 -7.09 6.27 -8.40
CA LYS A 51 -7.85 5.31 -9.25
C LYS A 51 -8.67 4.36 -8.36
N ASP A 52 -8.49 3.06 -8.52
CA ASP A 52 -9.21 2.05 -7.75
C ASP A 52 -8.67 1.86 -6.32
N MET A 53 -7.52 2.46 -5.99
CA MET A 53 -7.07 2.52 -4.61
C MET A 53 -7.91 3.56 -3.85
N PRO A 54 -8.72 3.16 -2.85
CA PRO A 54 -9.64 4.05 -2.18
C PRO A 54 -8.92 5.01 -1.21
N SER A 55 -9.56 6.14 -0.89
CA SER A 55 -9.15 6.98 0.25
C SER A 55 -9.42 6.27 1.57
N TYR A 56 -8.49 6.43 2.52
CA TYR A 56 -8.56 5.93 3.89
C TYR A 56 -8.67 7.04 4.93
N GLU A 57 -8.77 8.31 4.53
CA GLU A 57 -8.88 9.47 5.43
C GLU A 57 -10.00 9.31 6.47
N LYS A 58 -11.12 8.71 6.06
CA LYS A 58 -12.30 8.49 6.93
C LYS A 58 -12.31 7.12 7.62
N LYS A 59 -11.34 6.26 7.34
CA LYS A 59 -11.30 4.85 7.77
C LYS A 59 -10.11 4.53 8.65
N MET A 60 -9.05 5.32 8.59
CA MET A 60 -7.82 5.13 9.36
C MET A 60 -7.35 6.48 9.90
N SER A 61 -6.79 6.46 11.10
CA SER A 61 -6.04 7.60 11.61
C SER A 61 -4.74 7.78 10.81
N GLU A 62 -4.16 8.99 10.83
CA GLU A 62 -2.84 9.21 10.25
C GLU A 62 -1.78 8.35 10.94
N GLU A 63 -1.89 8.16 12.27
CA GLU A 63 -0.98 7.30 13.03
C GLU A 63 -1.01 5.85 12.55
N ASP A 64 -2.20 5.26 12.36
CA ASP A 64 -2.34 3.91 11.81
C ASP A 64 -1.76 3.81 10.40
N MET A 65 -1.87 4.87 9.61
CA MET A 65 -1.31 4.93 8.27
C MET A 65 0.23 4.99 8.31
N TRP A 66 0.83 5.77 9.21
CA TRP A 66 2.28 5.78 9.43
C TRP A 66 2.81 4.42 9.89
N ILE A 67 2.12 3.75 10.83
CA ILE A 67 2.45 2.38 11.23
C ILE A 67 2.38 1.44 10.02
N THR A 68 1.38 1.62 9.14
CA THR A 68 1.24 0.83 7.92
C THR A 68 2.41 1.08 6.96
N VAL A 69 2.84 2.34 6.79
CA VAL A 69 4.01 2.69 5.96
C VAL A 69 5.28 2.02 6.51
N HIS A 70 5.50 2.08 7.83
CA HIS A 70 6.64 1.40 8.45
C HIS A 70 6.55 -0.12 8.29
N TYR A 71 5.36 -0.71 8.36
CA TYR A 71 5.17 -2.12 8.05
C TYR A 71 5.55 -2.44 6.59
N MET A 72 5.17 -1.61 5.60
CA MET A 72 5.60 -1.79 4.21
C MET A 72 7.13 -1.77 4.05
N ARG A 73 7.86 -1.02 4.89
CA ARG A 73 9.34 -1.03 4.89
C ARG A 73 9.93 -2.37 5.30
N THR A 74 9.27 -3.09 6.19
CA THR A 74 9.73 -4.40 6.65
C THR A 74 9.62 -5.50 5.60
N LEU A 75 8.96 -5.23 4.47
CA LEU A 75 8.78 -6.18 3.37
C LEU A 75 9.91 -6.13 2.33
N ALA A 76 10.91 -5.27 2.50
CA ALA A 76 12.07 -5.19 1.61
C ALA A 76 12.85 -6.52 1.55
N GLU A 77 13.32 -6.90 0.35
CA GLU A 77 14.16 -8.07 0.06
C GLU A 77 15.49 -7.68 -0.60
#